data_AF-A0A4T0V5Y8-F1
#
_entry.id   AF-A0A4T0V5Y8-F1
#
_cell.length_a   1.000
_cell.length_b   1.000
_cell.length_c   1.000
_cell.angle_alpha   90.00
_cell.angle_beta   90.00
_cell.angle_gamma   90.00
#
_symmetry.space_group_name_H-M   'P 1'
#
loop_
_entity.id
_entity.type
_entity.pdbx_description
1 polymer ?
#
loop_
_entity_poly.entity_id
_entity_poly.type
_entity_poly.pdbx_seq_one_letter_code
_entity_poly.pdbx_strand_id
1 'polypeptide(L)'
;MTGEQAAPEATPAAPPVLRVVNPDATPEEIAALVAVFASLGGAPEQPAPPRSLWASPARQVRRTAGAGVAAGRGAWRASGLPQ
;
A
#
# COMPACT_ATOMS: atom_id res chain seq x y z
N MET A 1 -13.83 -32.89 30.09
CA MET A 1 -14.34 -31.63 29.51
C MET A 1 -13.90 -31.58 28.07
N THR A 2 -14.65 -32.20 27.17
CA THR A 2 -14.39 -32.15 25.72
C THR A 2 -15.44 -31.24 25.13
N GLY A 3 -15.03 -30.06 24.66
CA GLY A 3 -15.91 -29.13 23.96
C GLY A 3 -16.16 -29.65 22.55
N GLU A 4 -17.40 -30.03 22.28
CA GLU A 4 -17.92 -30.25 20.93
C GLU A 4 -17.85 -28.91 20.18
N GLN A 5 -16.91 -28.78 19.23
CA GLN A 5 -16.90 -27.65 18.31
C GLN A 5 -18.04 -27.83 17.30
N ALA A 6 -19.12 -27.08 17.51
CA ALA A 6 -20.17 -26.92 16.52
C ALA A 6 -19.57 -26.32 15.24
N ALA A 7 -19.67 -27.06 14.14
CA ALA A 7 -19.30 -26.59 12.81
C ALA A 7 -20.15 -25.37 12.44
N PRO A 8 -19.58 -24.34 11.78
CA PRO A 8 -20.33 -23.16 11.40
C PRO A 8 -21.40 -23.57 10.38
N GLU A 9 -22.66 -23.27 10.72
CA GLU A 9 -23.81 -23.48 9.87
C GLU A 9 -23.68 -22.59 8.63
N ALA A 10 -23.43 -23.23 7.48
CA ALA A 10 -23.21 -22.54 6.22
C ALA A 10 -24.52 -21.90 5.76
N THR A 11 -24.59 -20.57 5.86
CA THR A 11 -25.66 -19.78 5.24
C THR A 11 -25.68 -20.05 3.73
N PRO A 12 -26.85 -20.29 3.10
CA PRO A 12 -26.90 -20.58 1.67
C PRO A 12 -26.34 -19.39 0.88
N ALA A 13 -25.26 -19.64 0.14
CA ALA A 13 -24.58 -18.64 -0.66
C ALA A 13 -25.46 -18.21 -1.84
N ALA A 14 -25.49 -16.90 -2.11
CA ALA A 14 -26.14 -16.34 -3.28
C ALA A 14 -25.59 -17.00 -4.57
N PRO A 15 -26.42 -17.15 -5.63
CA PRO A 15 -25.99 -17.80 -6.85
C PRO A 15 -24.81 -17.04 -7.50
N PRO A 16 -23.86 -17.77 -8.10
CA PRO A 16 -22.69 -17.16 -8.73
C PRO A 16 -23.10 -16.28 -9.93
N VAL A 17 -22.52 -15.09 -10.02
CA VAL A 17 -22.81 -14.11 -11.09
C VAL A 17 -22.16 -14.52 -12.42
N LEU A 18 -21.07 -15.29 -12.37
CA LEU A 18 -20.33 -15.76 -13.55
C LEU A 18 -20.43 -17.28 -13.67
N ARG A 19 -20.61 -17.76 -14.90
CA ARG A 19 -20.60 -19.19 -15.24
C ARG A 19 -19.39 -19.53 -16.08
N VAL A 20 -18.61 -20.52 -15.65
CA VAL A 20 -17.55 -21.11 -16.46
C VAL A 20 -18.18 -21.98 -17.54
N VAL A 21 -17.93 -21.65 -18.81
CA VAL A 21 -18.46 -22.39 -19.96
C VAL A 21 -17.49 -23.41 -20.52
N ASN A 22 -16.18 -23.15 -20.39
CA ASN A 22 -15.11 -24.07 -20.78
C ASN A 22 -14.14 -24.21 -19.58
N PRO A 23 -13.98 -25.42 -19.01
CA PRO A 23 -13.02 -25.66 -17.93
C PRO A 23 -11.57 -25.80 -18.43
N ASP A 24 -11.36 -26.08 -19.71
CA ASP A 24 -10.05 -26.39 -20.29
C ASP A 24 -9.47 -25.17 -21.06
N ALA A 25 -9.36 -24.03 -20.38
CA ALA A 25 -8.73 -22.84 -20.93
C ALA A 25 -7.19 -23.00 -20.94
N THR A 26 -6.53 -22.52 -21.99
CA THR A 26 -5.05 -22.58 -22.06
C THR A 26 -4.42 -21.58 -21.10
N PRO A 27 -3.14 -21.77 -20.72
CA PRO A 27 -2.43 -20.81 -19.86
C PRO A 27 -2.43 -19.37 -20.41
N GLU A 28 -2.35 -19.22 -21.74
CA GLU A 28 -2.37 -17.93 -22.42
C GLU A 28 -3.74 -17.25 -22.30
N GLU A 29 -4.82 -18.02 -22.42
CA GLU A 29 -6.19 -17.51 -22.25
C GLU A 29 -6.45 -17.07 -20.81
N ILE A 30 -5.98 -17.84 -19.83
CA ILE A 30 -6.03 -17.46 -18.41
C ILE A 30 -5.25 -16.15 -18.20
N ALA A 31 -4.06 -16.02 -18.79
CA ALA A 31 -3.27 -14.80 -18.68
C ALA A 31 -3.99 -13.58 -19.28
N ALA A 32 -4.67 -13.74 -20.41
CA ALA A 32 -5.46 -12.68 -21.03
C ALA A 32 -6.62 -12.21 -20.12
N LEU A 33 -7.35 -13.15 -19.51
CA LEU A 33 -8.42 -12.83 -18.56
C LEU A 33 -7.89 -12.07 -17.33
N VAL A 34 -6.79 -12.54 -16.75
CA VAL A 34 -6.13 -11.87 -15.61
C VAL A 34 -5.69 -10.46 -15.98
N ALA A 35 -5.09 -10.27 -17.16
CA ALA A 35 -4.66 -8.95 -17.62
C ALA A 35 -5.84 -7.97 -17.75
N VAL A 36 -6.96 -8.41 -18.33
CA VAL A 36 -8.18 -7.60 -18.44
C VAL A 36 -8.70 -7.22 -17.06
N PHE A 37 -8.89 -8.19 -16.15
CA PHE A 37 -9.40 -7.88 -14.81
C PHE A 37 -8.44 -6.99 -13.99
N ALA A 38 -7.13 -7.20 -14.12
CA ALA A 38 -6.14 -6.34 -13.49
C ALA A 38 -6.20 -4.91 -14.02
N SER A 39 -6.49 -4.72 -15.31
CA SER A 39 -6.64 -3.37 -15.90
C SER A 39 -7.90 -2.63 -15.42
N LEU A 40 -8.95 -3.35 -15.03
CA LEU A 40 -10.18 -2.77 -14.50
C LEU A 40 -10.00 -2.27 -13.06
N GLY A 41 -9.08 -2.88 -12.30
CA GLY A 41 -8.67 -2.42 -10.99
C GLY A 41 -7.73 -1.23 -11.11
N GLY A 42 -8.16 -0.05 -10.69
CA GLY A 42 -7.26 1.09 -10.55
C GLY A 42 -6.06 0.72 -9.66
N ALA A 43 -4.86 1.13 -10.03
CA ALA A 43 -3.70 0.98 -9.17
C ALA A 43 -4.02 1.60 -7.80
N PRO A 44 -3.65 0.95 -6.67
CA PRO A 44 -3.81 1.57 -5.37
C PRO A 44 -3.12 2.93 -5.40
N GLU A 45 -3.77 3.96 -4.85
CA GLU A 45 -3.19 5.29 -4.75
C GLU A 45 -1.81 5.16 -4.12
N GLN A 46 -0.78 5.47 -4.90
CA GLN A 46 0.59 5.42 -4.42
C GLN A 46 0.71 6.49 -3.33
N PRO A 47 1.16 6.15 -2.10
CA PRO A 47 1.35 7.17 -1.09
C PRO A 47 2.30 8.24 -1.62
N ALA A 48 1.92 9.51 -1.47
CA ALA A 48 2.73 10.63 -1.91
C ALA A 48 4.15 10.50 -1.33
N PRO A 49 5.20 10.77 -2.13
CA PRO A 49 6.56 10.68 -1.64
C PRO A 49 6.73 11.60 -0.42
N PRO A 50 7.47 11.17 0.62
CA PRO A 50 7.67 12.00 1.79
C PRO A 50 8.36 13.31 1.39
N ARG A 51 7.92 14.42 1.99
CA ARG A 51 8.48 15.73 1.69
C ARG A 51 9.97 15.75 2.01
N SER A 52 10.79 16.17 1.05
CA SER A 52 12.23 16.33 1.26
C SER A 52 12.48 17.35 2.36
N LEU A 53 13.05 16.88 3.48
CA LEU A 53 13.55 17.76 4.52
C LEU A 53 14.74 18.58 3.99
N TRP A 54 15.47 18.07 2.99
CA TRP A 54 16.60 18.74 2.35
C TRP A 54 16.21 20.01 1.61
N ALA A 55 15.09 19.95 0.89
CA ALA A 55 14.57 21.03 0.04
C ALA A 55 13.56 21.97 0.74
N SER A 56 13.50 21.99 2.07
CA SER A 56 12.51 22.80 2.80
C SER A 56 12.77 24.32 2.64
N PRO A 57 11.82 25.11 2.08
CA PRO A 57 11.97 26.56 1.93
C PRO A 57 12.18 27.32 3.25
N ALA A 58 11.72 26.75 4.37
CA ALA A 58 11.94 27.31 5.71
C ALA A 58 13.44 27.51 6.03
N ARG A 59 14.33 26.77 5.37
CA ARG A 59 15.79 26.94 5.52
C ARG A 59 16.39 28.10 4.73
N GLN A 60 15.64 28.67 3.79
CA GLN A 60 16.08 29.86 3.07
C GLN A 60 15.84 31.14 3.88
N VAL A 61 14.89 31.14 4.81
CA VAL A 61 14.41 32.35 5.49
C VAL A 61 14.89 32.50 6.94
N ARG A 62 15.38 31.43 7.59
CA ARG A 62 15.91 31.50 8.97
C ARG A 62 17.29 30.83 9.07
N ARG A 63 18.35 31.63 8.90
CA ARG A 63 19.69 31.35 9.45
C ARG A 63 19.90 32.27 10.65
N THR A 64 19.40 31.87 11.82
CA THR A 64 19.72 32.59 13.05
C THR A 64 21.19 32.33 13.39
N ALA A 65 22.02 33.37 13.41
CA ALA A 65 23.48 33.31 13.59
C ALA A 65 23.96 32.76 14.96
N GLY A 66 23.06 32.25 15.80
CA GLY A 66 23.37 31.59 17.08
C GLY A 66 22.69 30.23 17.27
N ALA A 67 21.89 29.76 16.31
CA ALA A 67 21.30 28.42 16.38
C ALA A 67 22.16 27.46 15.55
N GLY A 68 23.13 26.82 16.20
CA GLY A 68 23.66 25.55 15.70
C GLY A 68 22.50 24.57 15.42
N VAL A 69 22.71 23.63 14.50
CA VAL A 69 21.78 22.56 14.04
C VAL A 69 20.45 22.57 14.80
N ALA A 70 19.43 23.22 14.24
CA ALA A 70 18.17 23.48 14.93
C ALA A 70 17.65 22.22 15.63
N ALA A 71 17.64 22.19 16.97
CA ALA A 71 17.08 21.09 17.73
C ALA A 71 15.57 21.03 17.48
N GLY A 72 15.13 20.10 16.65
CA GLY A 72 13.73 19.97 16.24
C GLY A 72 13.43 18.54 15.78
N ARG A 73 12.14 18.18 15.70
CA ARG A 73 11.74 16.84 15.25
C ARG A 73 12.33 16.56 13.87
N GLY A 74 13.13 15.50 13.76
CA GLY A 74 13.80 15.09 12.51
C GLY A 74 15.08 15.85 12.17
N ALA A 75 15.55 16.78 13.01
CA ALA A 75 16.76 17.56 12.75
C ALA A 75 18.03 16.69 12.61
N TRP A 76 18.16 15.67 13.44
CA TRP A 76 19.29 14.72 13.37
C TRP A 76 19.25 13.86 12.09
N ARG A 77 18.05 13.48 11.60
CA ARG A 77 17.91 12.82 10.29
C ARG A 77 18.26 13.74 9.12
N ALA A 78 18.21 15.05 9.33
CA ALA A 78 18.52 16.06 8.32
C ALA A 78 19.96 16.61 8.43
N SER A 79 20.76 16.17 9.42
CA SER A 79 22.11 16.72 9.67
C SER A 79 23.23 16.00 8.91
N GLY A 80 22.95 14.86 8.27
CA GLY A 80 23.97 14.04 7.59
C GLY A 80 24.89 13.25 8.53
N LEU A 81 24.58 13.25 9.84
CA LEU A 81 25.28 12.41 10.82
C LEU A 81 24.82 10.94 10.68
N PRO A 82 25.72 9.96 10.92
CA PRO A 82 25.37 8.54 10.85
C PRO A 82 24.31 8.16 11.89
N GLN A 83 23.46 7.19 11.53
CA GLN A 83 22.40 6.65 12.39
C GLN A 83 22.89 5.53 13.30
#